data_AF-A0A1J5NHX5-F1
#
_entry.id   AF-A0A1J5NHX5-F1
#
_cell.length_a   1.000
_cell.length_b   1.000
_cell.length_c   1.000
_cell.angle_alpha   90.00
_cell.angle_beta   90.00
_cell.angle_gamma   90.00
#
_symmetry.space_group_name_H-M   'P 1'
#
loop_
_entity.id
_entity.type
_entity.pdbx_description
1 polymer ?
#
loop_
_entity_poly.entity_id
_entity_poly.type
_entity_poly.pdbx_seq_one_letter_code
_entity_poly.pdbx_strand_id
1 'polypeptide(L)' 'MRQKVGTAINPRLLYRAKLVAKNERKHLNDIIEEALEQYLYGKKRTGDGETSIVKTTRGSIPSRVEVVKKILEEEDFFEV' A
#
# COMPACT_ATOMS: atom_id res chain seq x y z
N MET A 1 -18.48 3.75 18.45
CA MET A 1 -19.21 5.04 18.43
C MET A 1 -18.83 5.79 17.17
N ARG A 2 -19.79 6.41 16.46
CA ARG A 2 -19.51 7.18 15.23
C ARG A 2 -19.11 8.62 15.57
N GLN A 3 -18.10 9.16 14.90
CA GLN A 3 -17.71 10.56 14.98
C GLN A 3 -18.26 11.33 13.78
N LYS A 4 -18.76 12.55 13.98
CA LYS A 4 -19.27 13.40 12.90
C LYS A 4 -18.11 14.11 12.20
N VAL A 5 -18.12 14.11 10.88
CA VAL A 5 -17.16 14.85 10.05
C VAL A 5 -17.93 15.87 9.22
N GLY A 6 -17.67 17.16 9.44
CA GLY A 6 -18.15 18.24 8.58
C GLY A 6 -17.15 18.49 7.47
N THR A 7 -17.54 18.34 6.21
CA THR A 7 -16.66 18.58 5.06
C THR A 7 -17.42 19.13 3.86
N ALA A 8 -16.71 19.84 2.98
CA ALA A 8 -17.24 20.25 1.70
C ALA A 8 -17.07 19.12 0.67
N ILE A 9 -18.12 18.86 -0.11
CA ILE A 9 -18.11 17.85 -1.17
C ILE A 9 -18.60 18.46 -2.47
N ASN A 10 -18.02 18.03 -3.59
CA ASN A 10 -18.48 18.46 -4.91
C ASN A 10 -19.98 18.11 -5.10
N PRO A 11 -20.84 19.08 -5.49
CA PRO A 11 -22.27 18.85 -5.62
C PRO A 11 -22.64 17.73 -6.60
N ARG A 12 -21.90 17.60 -7.71
CA ARG A 12 -22.14 16.54 -8.71
C ARG A 12 -21.79 15.16 -8.16
N LEU A 13 -20.73 15.07 -7.35
CA LEU A 13 -20.35 13.82 -6.69
C LEU A 13 -21.37 13.42 -5.64
N LEU A 14 -21.81 14.38 -4.80
CA LEU A 14 -22.85 14.15 -3.80
C LEU A 14 -24.15 13.67 -4.43
N TYR A 15 -24.55 14.26 -5.56
CA TYR A 15 -25.74 13.82 -6.29
C TYR A 15 -25.62 12.37 -6.77
N ARG A 16 -24.49 11.98 -7.35
CA ARG A 16 -24.26 10.58 -7.79
C ARG A 16 -24.27 9.62 -6.62
N ALA A 17 -23.63 9.97 -5.49
CA ALA A 17 -23.63 9.15 -4.29
C ALA A 17 -25.07 8.95 -3.73
N LYS A 18 -25.90 9.99 -3.74
CA LYS A 18 -27.32 9.90 -3.36
C LYS A 18 -28.11 8.98 -4.28
N LEU A 19 -27.83 9.00 -5.58
CA LEU A 19 -28.48 8.13 -6.55
C LEU A 19 -28.14 6.66 -6.29
N VAL A 20 -26.86 6.36 -6.03
CA VAL A 20 -26.39 5.02 -5.66
C VAL A 20 -27.05 4.55 -4.36
N ALA A 21 -27.04 5.39 -3.32
CA ALA A 21 -27.69 5.09 -2.04
C ALA A 21 -29.18 4.73 -2.22
N LYS A 22 -29.90 5.48 -3.06
CA LYS A 22 -31.30 5.21 -3.40
C LYS A 22 -31.47 3.87 -4.11
N ASN A 23 -30.63 3.58 -5.11
CA ASN A 23 -30.72 2.35 -5.90
C ASN A 23 -30.40 1.10 -5.06
N GLU A 24 -29.40 1.20 -4.18
CA GLU A 24 -29.00 0.12 -3.28
C GLU A 24 -29.85 0.03 -2.00
N ARG A 25 -30.79 0.96 -1.79
CA ARG A 25 -31.60 1.10 -0.57
C ARG A 25 -30.74 1.18 0.71
N LYS A 26 -29.59 1.85 0.61
CA LYS A 26 -28.64 2.08 1.72
C LYS A 26 -28.69 3.55 2.17
N HIS A 27 -28.21 3.82 3.39
CA HIS A 27 -27.98 5.20 3.80
C HIS A 27 -26.76 5.79 3.06
N LEU A 28 -26.84 7.07 2.72
CA LEU A 28 -25.73 7.79 2.08
C LEU A 28 -24.43 7.70 2.89
N ASN A 29 -24.53 7.70 4.22
CA ASN A 29 -23.37 7.58 5.10
C ASN A 29 -22.64 6.25 4.91
N ASP A 30 -23.38 5.15 4.73
CA ASP A 30 -22.78 3.84 4.52
C ASP A 30 -22.06 3.76 3.15
N ILE A 31 -22.63 4.39 2.10
CA ILE A 31 -21.95 4.52 0.79
C ILE A 31 -20.63 5.30 0.92
N ILE A 32 -20.61 6.36 1.73
CA ILE A 32 -19.41 7.18 1.94
C ILE A 32 -18.37 6.38 2.75
N GLU A 33 -18.80 5.68 3.81
CA GLU A 33 -17.94 4.81 4.63
C GLU A 33 -17.32 3.69 3.78
N GLU A 34 -18.13 2.94 3.01
CA GLU A 34 -17.66 1.87 2.12
C GLU A 34 -16.62 2.38 1.10
N ALA A 35 -16.87 3.55 0.48
CA ALA A 35 -15.94 4.14 -0.48
C ALA A 35 -14.61 4.59 0.18
N LEU A 36 -14.67 5.14 1.39
CA LEU A 36 -13.48 5.52 2.16
C LEU A 36 -12.67 4.28 2.57
N GLU A 37 -13.32 3.22 3.01
CA GLU A 37 -12.67 1.96 3.34
C GLU A 37 -11.94 1.37 2.13
N GLN A 38 -12.60 1.33 0.96
CA GLN A 38 -11.99 0.85 -0.28
C GLN A 38 -10.76 1.69 -0.68
N TYR A 39 -10.86 3.02 -0.57
CA TYR A 39 -9.73 3.92 -0.86
C TYR A 39 -8.54 3.66 0.08
N LEU A 40 -8.80 3.57 1.39
CA LEU A 40 -7.77 3.31 2.39
C LEU A 40 -7.16 1.92 2.24
N TYR A 41 -7.96 0.91 1.89
CA TYR A 41 -7.48 -0.44 1.64
C TYR A 41 -6.54 -0.49 0.43
N GLY A 42 -6.87 0.21 -0.66
CA GLY A 42 -5.98 0.37 -1.82
C GLY A 42 -4.66 1.08 -1.47
N LYS A 43 -4.70 2.06 -0.55
CA LYS A 43 -3.51 2.74 -0.03
C LYS A 43 -2.65 1.86 0.87
N LYS A 44 -3.24 1.03 1.73
CA LYS A 44 -2.46 0.07 2.56
C LYS A 44 -1.66 -0.92 1.72
N ARG A 45 -2.23 -1.40 0.61
CA ARG A 45 -1.51 -2.26 -0.35
C ARG A 45 -0.30 -1.59 -0.99
N THR A 46 -0.32 -0.27 -1.11
CA THR A 46 0.79 0.52 -1.69
C THR A 46 1.70 1.16 -0.64
N GLY A 47 1.33 1.15 0.64
CA GLY A 47 1.97 1.92 1.71
C GLY A 47 2.88 1.12 2.65
N ASP A 48 2.52 -0.12 2.99
CA ASP A 48 3.12 -0.81 4.16
C ASP A 48 3.69 -2.21 3.87
N GLY A 49 4.08 -2.52 2.64
CA GLY A 49 4.62 -3.86 2.35
C GLY A 49 5.33 -4.05 1.02
N GLU A 50 5.10 -3.18 0.03
CA GLU A 50 5.96 -3.13 -1.14
C GLU A 50 7.02 -2.06 -0.90
N THR A 51 8.07 -2.42 -0.17
CA THR A 51 9.41 -1.97 -0.58
C THR A 51 9.50 -2.34 -2.04
N SER A 52 9.18 -1.36 -2.90
CA SER A 52 9.23 -1.46 -4.36
C SER A 52 10.42 -2.33 -4.70
N ILE A 53 10.19 -3.45 -5.40
CA ILE A 53 11.28 -4.35 -5.80
C ILE A 53 12.43 -3.52 -6.39
N VAL A 54 12.08 -2.44 -7.11
CA VAL A 54 12.99 -1.42 -7.63
C VAL A 54 13.80 -0.70 -6.54
N LYS A 55 13.23 -0.29 -5.40
CA LYS A 55 14.00 0.26 -4.26
C LYS A 55 14.93 -0.78 -3.65
N THR A 56 14.50 -2.03 -3.53
CA THR A 56 15.28 -3.12 -2.91
C THR A 56 16.41 -3.62 -3.84
N THR A 57 16.21 -3.60 -5.16
CA THR A 57 17.17 -4.08 -6.16
C THR A 57 17.99 -2.98 -6.83
N ARG A 58 17.80 -1.70 -6.45
CA ARG A 58 18.59 -0.59 -6.98
C ARG A 58 20.03 -0.72 -6.50
N GLY A 59 20.92 -1.11 -7.41
CA GLY A 59 22.34 -1.31 -7.13
C GLY A 59 22.71 -2.74 -6.71
N SER A 60 21.75 -3.68 -6.69
CA SER A 60 22.06 -5.09 -6.47
C SER A 60 22.52 -5.76 -7.77
N ILE A 61 23.68 -6.43 -7.73
CA ILE A 61 24.15 -7.28 -8.82
C ILE A 61 23.68 -8.71 -8.54
N PRO A 62 22.95 -9.38 -9.46
CA PRO A 62 22.58 -10.77 -9.27
C PRO A 62 23.84 -11.64 -9.32
N SER A 63 24.19 -12.22 -8.17
CA SER A 63 25.32 -13.12 -8.01
C SER A 63 24.86 -14.45 -7.43
N ARG A 64 25.53 -15.53 -7.85
CA ARG A 64 25.33 -16.86 -7.29
C ARG A 64 25.85 -16.89 -5.85
N VAL A 65 25.11 -17.52 -4.94
CA VAL A 65 25.41 -17.54 -3.49
C VAL A 65 26.79 -18.13 -3.23
N GLU A 66 27.20 -19.12 -4.03
CA GLU A 66 28.51 -19.76 -3.93
C GLU A 66 29.67 -18.78 -4.18
N VAL A 67 29.47 -17.81 -5.09
CA VAL A 67 30.47 -16.79 -5.43
C VAL A 67 30.59 -15.78 -4.30
N VAL A 68 29.48 -15.36 -3.71
CA VAL A 68 29.47 -14.42 -2.58
C VAL A 68 30.14 -15.05 -1.35
N LYS A 69 29.85 -16.34 -1.06
CA LYS A 69 30.49 -17.07 0.04
C LYS A 69 32.01 -17.15 -0.12
N LYS A 70 32.48 -17.48 -1.32
CA LYS A 70 33.92 -17.57 -1.60
C LYS A 70 34.68 -16.24 -1.46
N ILE A 71 33.99 -15.11 -1.65
CA ILE A 71 34.58 -13.76 -1.45
C ILE A 71 34.63 -13.40 0.04
N LEU A 72 33.67 -13.89 0.83
CA LEU A 72 33.57 -13.60 2.27
C LEU A 72 34.41 -14.55 3.13
N GLU A 73 34.87 -15.67 2.58
CA GLU A 73 35.88 -16.52 3.20
C GLU A 73 37.23 -15.78 3.08
N GLU A 74 37.71 -15.24 4.21
CA GLU A 74 39.07 -14.71 4.29
C GLU A 74 40.08 -15.85 4.09
N GLU A 75 41.12 -15.64 3.28
CA GLU A 75 42.25 -16.57 3.24
C GLU A 75 42.95 -16.50 4.61
N ASP A 76 43.06 -17.63 5.31
CA ASP A 76 43.80 -17.75 6.57
C ASP A 76 45.27 -17.37 6.35
N PHE A 77 45.58 -16.09 6.48
CA PHE A 77 46.87 -15.51 6.08
C PHE A 77 47.90 -15.46 7.22
N PHE A 78 47.82 -16.33 8.22
CA PHE A 78 48.86 -16.46 9.24
C PHE A 78 49.04 -17.91 9.69
N GLU A 79 49.89 -18.64 8.96
CA GLU A 79 50.68 -19.72 9.56
C GLU A 79 51.88 -19.07 10.30
N VAL A 80 51.94 -19.24 11.62
CA VAL A 80 53.16 -19.05 12.43
C VAL A 80 53.38 -20.33 13.23
#